data_AF-A0A821Q2H0-F1
#
_entry.id   AF-A0A821Q2H0-F1
#
_cell.length_a   1.000
_cell.length_b   1.000
_cell.length_c   1.000
_cell.angle_alpha   90.00
_cell.angle_beta   90.00
_cell.angle_gamma   90.00
#
_symmetry.space_group_name_H-M   'P 1'
#
loop_
_entity.id
_entity.type
_entity.pdbx_description
1 polymer ?
#
loop_
_entity_poly.entity_id
_entity_poly.type
_entity_poly.pdbx_seq_one_letter_code
_entity_poly.pdbx_strand_id
1 'polypeptide(L)'
;FVFTLSRSYPTASQNHLAKMVERIETKLNNLLSSKSINETQYMAMKIDRSTVRMNYLYFVSNTHKEGIPVQPILVCNDGPTNGISRYLGRLLGLLLNNATHCKKFHKAYNVIHAMNFYEKSGQLRPTTLLVSFNIDDLCLKFLHEQVINALENFLNFYISADHSIQGMKISTILELVRLVLDEQYFIYNYKLYRQTAGCASGSSLTIPLAYIYLYYWQRDLLEDLINKNELFIRYQDEAFITWNRSEDELRTILATANSLFPQSMWNTTNIGSTNHFRDLHITNHNGVFQTSVYHAQMYNEKLLMTSFPDIIQPPIKQNTWKWLRAAIMKATRYCSTPDTFHHEMLEIKWEAQFYKIPTTVYSEAYNEILEDFGIKVVYQPRTRSYHDLMRQHVFNYDKYRKAKKTKPKQQQPEINQIELQIPYLPTMDESTI
;
A
#
# COMPACT_ATOMS: atom_id res chain seq x y z
N PHE A 1 17.28 -13.94 -13.82
CA PHE A 1 17.14 -15.35 -13.40
C PHE A 1 15.75 -15.87 -13.77
N VAL A 2 15.63 -16.57 -14.90
CA VAL A 2 14.40 -17.29 -15.27
C VAL A 2 14.64 -18.74 -14.92
N PHE A 3 14.09 -19.20 -13.80
CA PHE A 3 14.10 -20.63 -13.48
C PHE A 3 13.05 -21.33 -14.34
N THR A 4 13.48 -21.97 -15.42
CA THR A 4 12.74 -23.06 -16.05
C THR A 4 12.85 -24.29 -15.14
N LEU A 5 11.95 -24.38 -14.16
CA LEU A 5 11.80 -25.59 -13.33
C LEU A 5 11.24 -26.72 -14.21
N SER A 6 12.12 -27.60 -14.70
CA SER A 6 11.69 -28.88 -15.28
C SER A 6 11.05 -29.73 -14.18
N ARG A 7 9.78 -30.07 -14.39
CA ARG A 7 8.93 -30.81 -13.46
C ARG A 7 9.38 -32.27 -13.32
N SER A 8 9.89 -32.61 -12.14
CA SER A 8 9.64 -33.92 -11.54
C SER A 8 9.54 -33.71 -10.03
N TYR A 9 8.31 -33.52 -9.55
CA TYR A 9 8.06 -33.49 -8.11
C TYR A 9 8.35 -34.88 -7.52
N PRO A 10 8.91 -34.97 -6.30
CA PRO A 10 9.03 -36.25 -5.61
C PRO A 10 7.67 -36.95 -5.53
N THR A 11 7.64 -38.28 -5.70
CA THR A 11 6.40 -39.11 -5.66
C THR A 11 5.57 -38.85 -4.39
N ALA A 12 6.23 -38.58 -3.26
CA ALA A 12 5.59 -38.23 -2.00
C ALA A 12 4.75 -36.94 -2.08
N SER A 13 5.22 -35.91 -2.80
CA SER A 13 4.50 -34.66 -2.97
C SER A 13 3.26 -34.82 -3.87
N GLN A 14 3.33 -35.66 -4.90
CA GLN A 14 2.19 -35.97 -5.76
C GLN A 14 1.11 -36.73 -4.99
N ASN A 15 1.50 -37.73 -4.19
CA ASN A 15 0.58 -38.47 -3.33
C ASN A 15 -0.08 -37.57 -2.29
N HIS A 16 0.68 -36.62 -1.72
CA HIS A 16 0.14 -35.65 -0.77
C HIS A 16 -0.88 -34.72 -1.44
N LEU A 17 -0.55 -34.17 -2.61
CA LEU A 17 -1.46 -33.33 -3.39
C LEU A 17 -2.78 -34.07 -3.70
N ALA A 18 -2.72 -35.33 -4.14
CA ALA A 18 -3.91 -36.12 -4.41
C ALA A 18 -4.82 -36.25 -3.17
N LYS A 19 -4.24 -36.54 -2.00
CA LYS A 19 -4.96 -36.60 -0.73
C LYS A 19 -5.57 -35.25 -0.34
N MET A 20 -4.85 -34.15 -0.53
CA MET A 20 -5.38 -32.80 -0.27
C MET A 20 -6.59 -32.50 -1.16
N VAL A 21 -6.48 -32.79 -2.47
CA VAL A 21 -7.57 -32.59 -3.43
C VAL A 21 -8.81 -33.38 -3.01
N GLU A 22 -8.64 -34.65 -2.68
CA GLU A 22 -9.74 -35.50 -2.21
C GLU A 22 -10.40 -34.93 -0.96
N ARG A 23 -9.62 -34.58 0.08
CA ARG A 23 -10.17 -33.98 1.31
C ARG A 23 -10.98 -32.71 1.05
N ILE A 24 -10.46 -31.80 0.22
CA ILE A 24 -11.11 -30.53 -0.09
C ILE A 24 -12.38 -30.75 -0.92
N GLU A 25 -12.34 -31.62 -1.93
CA GLU A 25 -13.52 -31.95 -2.73
C GLU A 25 -14.60 -32.64 -1.89
N THR A 26 -14.24 -33.60 -1.05
CA THR A 26 -15.19 -34.23 -0.10
C THR A 26 -15.84 -33.18 0.78
N LYS A 27 -15.07 -32.21 1.29
CA LYS A 27 -15.61 -31.13 2.12
C LYS A 27 -16.62 -30.27 1.35
N LEU A 28 -16.26 -29.83 0.14
CA LEU A 28 -17.15 -29.01 -0.70
C LEU A 28 -18.41 -29.77 -1.12
N ASN A 29 -18.29 -31.06 -1.46
CA ASN A 29 -19.42 -31.91 -1.80
C ASN A 29 -20.38 -32.06 -0.61
N ASN A 30 -19.86 -32.29 0.60
CA ASN A 30 -20.68 -32.38 1.81
C ASN A 30 -21.44 -31.08 2.08
N LEU A 31 -20.78 -29.92 1.91
CA LEU A 31 -21.41 -28.62 2.08
C LEU A 31 -22.51 -28.35 1.03
N LEU A 32 -22.34 -28.85 -0.20
CA LEU A 32 -23.35 -28.76 -1.25
C LEU A 32 -24.54 -29.67 -0.94
N SER A 33 -24.29 -30.92 -0.55
CA SER A 33 -25.33 -31.89 -0.19
C SER A 33 -26.15 -31.44 1.03
N SER A 34 -25.51 -30.81 2.02
CA SER A 34 -26.19 -30.25 3.19
C SER A 34 -26.86 -28.90 2.92
N LYS A 35 -26.80 -28.38 1.69
CA LYS A 35 -27.30 -27.05 1.29
C LYS A 35 -26.69 -25.89 2.09
N SER A 36 -25.49 -26.09 2.64
CA SER A 36 -24.72 -25.03 3.32
C SER A 36 -24.08 -24.07 2.31
N ILE A 37 -23.86 -24.55 1.08
CA ILE A 37 -23.48 -23.75 -0.09
C ILE A 37 -24.37 -24.12 -1.28
N ASN A 38 -24.55 -23.20 -2.22
CA ASN A 38 -25.29 -23.46 -3.46
C ASN A 38 -24.36 -23.89 -4.61
N GLU A 39 -24.94 -24.32 -5.73
CA GLU A 39 -24.19 -24.78 -6.91
C GLU A 39 -23.24 -23.73 -7.48
N THR A 40 -23.64 -22.45 -7.50
CA THR A 40 -22.79 -21.37 -8.01
C THR A 40 -21.56 -21.18 -7.12
N GLN A 41 -21.74 -21.23 -5.80
CA GLN A 41 -20.66 -21.16 -4.82
C GLN A 41 -19.73 -22.37 -4.94
N TYR A 42 -20.29 -23.56 -5.08
CA TYR A 42 -19.52 -24.79 -5.32
C TYR A 42 -18.67 -24.66 -6.59
N MET A 43 -19.27 -24.26 -7.72
CA MET A 43 -18.56 -24.11 -8.99
C MET A 43 -17.46 -23.04 -8.94
N ALA A 44 -17.63 -22.00 -8.12
CA ALA A 44 -16.60 -20.98 -7.90
C ALA A 44 -15.43 -21.48 -7.03
N MET A 45 -15.68 -22.46 -6.15
CA MET A 45 -14.70 -22.96 -5.18
C MET A 45 -14.05 -24.29 -5.55
N LYS A 46 -14.67 -25.08 -6.44
CA LYS A 46 -14.19 -26.40 -6.83
C LYS A 46 -12.77 -26.36 -7.40
N ILE A 47 -12.06 -27.46 -7.22
CA ILE A 47 -10.70 -27.65 -7.74
C ILE A 47 -10.78 -27.95 -9.23
N ASP A 48 -9.95 -27.25 -10.03
CA ASP A 48 -9.69 -27.65 -11.40
C ASP A 48 -8.51 -28.64 -11.42
N ARG A 49 -8.84 -29.93 -11.53
CA ARG A 49 -7.85 -31.01 -11.55
C ARG A 49 -6.88 -30.94 -12.74
N SER A 50 -7.20 -30.21 -13.81
CA SER A 50 -6.31 -30.06 -14.97
C SER A 50 -5.16 -29.07 -14.70
N THR A 51 -5.36 -28.14 -13.78
CA THR A 51 -4.40 -27.07 -13.49
C THR A 51 -3.81 -27.16 -12.09
N VAL A 52 -4.45 -27.87 -11.15
CA VAL A 52 -4.04 -27.94 -9.75
C VAL A 52 -2.60 -28.39 -9.57
N ARG A 53 -1.87 -27.69 -8.72
CA ARG A 53 -0.46 -27.96 -8.39
C ARG A 53 -0.20 -27.74 -6.91
N MET A 54 0.91 -28.31 -6.47
CA MET A 54 1.44 -28.01 -5.16
C MET A 54 1.92 -26.56 -5.11
N ASN A 55 1.62 -25.86 -4.01
CA ASN A 55 2.19 -24.54 -3.76
C ASN A 55 3.72 -24.66 -3.62
N TYR A 56 4.44 -23.57 -3.88
CA TYR A 56 5.89 -23.54 -3.72
C TYR A 56 6.40 -22.20 -3.22
N LEU A 57 7.51 -22.25 -2.50
CA LEU A 57 8.16 -21.09 -1.91
C LEU A 57 9.36 -20.68 -2.75
N TYR A 58 9.49 -19.38 -3.02
CA TYR A 58 10.73 -18.78 -3.54
C TYR A 58 11.02 -17.47 -2.81
N PHE A 59 12.20 -16.91 -3.04
CA PHE A 59 12.66 -15.69 -2.36
C PHE A 59 12.88 -14.57 -3.38
N VAL A 60 12.52 -13.35 -2.99
CA VAL A 60 12.75 -12.12 -3.76
C VAL A 60 13.51 -11.14 -2.88
N SER A 61 14.51 -10.46 -3.43
CA SER A 61 15.21 -9.38 -2.71
C SER A 61 14.26 -8.19 -2.46
N ASN A 62 14.15 -7.75 -1.22
CA ASN A 62 13.48 -6.50 -0.88
C ASN A 62 14.49 -5.36 -0.95
N THR A 63 14.56 -4.72 -2.10
CA THR A 63 15.56 -3.68 -2.41
C THR A 63 15.35 -2.38 -1.66
N HIS A 64 14.19 -2.18 -1.02
CA HIS A 64 13.84 -0.97 -0.30
C HIS A 64 14.21 -1.00 1.20
N LYS A 65 14.73 -2.13 1.71
CA LYS A 65 15.09 -2.30 3.13
C LYS A 65 16.60 -2.40 3.30
N GLU A 66 17.12 -1.81 4.37
CA GLU A 66 18.55 -1.89 4.73
C GLU A 66 19.03 -3.35 4.77
N GLY A 67 20.21 -3.61 4.18
CA GLY A 67 20.75 -4.95 4.03
C GLY A 67 20.12 -5.82 2.91
N ILE A 68 19.16 -5.30 2.15
CA ILE A 68 18.47 -5.98 1.03
C ILE A 68 18.01 -7.39 1.44
N PRO A 69 17.17 -7.51 2.47
CA PRO A 69 16.73 -8.81 2.96
C PRO A 69 15.93 -9.56 1.90
N VAL A 70 15.98 -10.89 1.95
CA VAL A 70 15.16 -11.74 1.09
C VAL A 70 13.77 -11.93 1.69
N GLN A 71 12.74 -11.65 0.91
CA GLN A 71 11.35 -11.86 1.27
C GLN A 71 10.86 -13.21 0.72
N PRO A 72 10.28 -14.07 1.58
CA PRO A 72 9.64 -15.30 1.12
C PRO A 72 8.34 -14.98 0.37
N ILE A 73 8.17 -15.55 -0.81
CA ILE A 73 6.94 -15.48 -1.60
C ILE A 73 6.40 -16.89 -1.80
N LEU A 74 5.21 -17.13 -1.24
CA LEU A 74 4.50 -18.39 -1.40
C LEU A 74 3.52 -18.29 -2.58
N VAL A 75 3.77 -19.07 -3.64
CA VAL A 75 2.91 -19.14 -4.81
C VAL A 75 1.83 -20.18 -4.62
N CYS A 76 0.57 -19.76 -4.69
CA CYS A 76 -0.59 -20.63 -4.54
C CYS A 76 -1.71 -20.39 -5.56
N ASN A 77 -1.43 -19.70 -6.68
CA ASN A 77 -2.43 -19.40 -7.72
C ASN A 77 -3.06 -20.64 -8.37
N ASP A 78 -2.35 -21.76 -8.38
CA ASP A 78 -2.85 -23.05 -8.87
C ASP A 78 -3.02 -24.06 -7.71
N GLY A 79 -3.00 -23.56 -6.47
CA GLY A 79 -3.07 -24.37 -5.26
C GLY A 79 -4.46 -24.99 -5.04
N PRO A 80 -4.54 -26.10 -4.29
CA PRO A 80 -5.79 -26.83 -4.09
C PRO A 80 -6.86 -26.02 -3.32
N THR A 81 -6.46 -25.02 -2.54
CA THR A 81 -7.38 -24.15 -1.77
C THR A 81 -7.67 -22.81 -2.44
N ASN A 82 -7.15 -22.57 -3.65
CA ASN A 82 -7.21 -21.27 -4.31
C ASN A 82 -8.64 -20.86 -4.70
N GLY A 83 -9.47 -21.79 -5.16
CA GLY A 83 -10.89 -21.52 -5.48
C GLY A 83 -11.65 -20.98 -4.27
N ILE A 84 -11.53 -21.68 -3.14
CA ILE A 84 -12.09 -21.27 -1.84
C ILE A 84 -11.53 -19.90 -1.42
N SER A 85 -10.20 -19.74 -1.48
CA SER A 85 -9.53 -18.50 -1.09
C SER A 85 -10.00 -17.30 -1.91
N ARG A 86 -10.20 -17.47 -3.21
CA ARG A 86 -10.68 -16.41 -4.11
C ARG A 86 -12.12 -16.04 -3.82
N TYR A 87 -12.98 -17.04 -3.62
CA TYR A 87 -14.38 -16.81 -3.29
C TYR A 87 -14.52 -16.06 -1.96
N LEU A 88 -13.90 -16.58 -0.90
CA LEU A 88 -13.96 -15.98 0.43
C LEU A 88 -13.22 -14.64 0.49
N GLY A 89 -12.09 -14.49 -0.20
CA GLY A 89 -11.36 -13.22 -0.27
C GLY A 89 -12.21 -12.10 -0.85
N ARG A 90 -13.01 -12.40 -1.90
CA ARG A 90 -13.98 -11.45 -2.45
C ARG A 90 -15.11 -11.15 -1.46
N LEU A 91 -15.68 -12.19 -0.84
CA LEU A 91 -16.75 -12.06 0.14
C LEU A 91 -16.35 -11.17 1.31
N LEU A 92 -15.23 -11.51 1.98
CA LEU A 92 -14.71 -10.77 3.13
C LEU A 92 -14.21 -9.38 2.73
N GLY A 93 -13.62 -9.24 1.54
CA GLY A 93 -13.20 -7.94 1.02
C GLY A 93 -14.38 -6.96 0.86
N LEU A 94 -15.54 -7.42 0.40
CA LEU A 94 -16.74 -6.60 0.31
C LEU A 94 -17.26 -6.18 1.69
N LEU A 95 -17.29 -7.11 2.65
CA LEU A 95 -17.71 -6.82 4.03
C LEU A 95 -16.77 -5.82 4.70
N LEU A 96 -15.45 -6.03 4.55
CA LEU A 96 -14.44 -5.10 5.03
C LEU A 96 -14.68 -3.73 4.41
N ASN A 97 -14.78 -3.60 3.09
CA ASN A 97 -15.01 -2.32 2.44
C ASN A 97 -16.25 -1.61 3.02
N ASN A 98 -17.36 -2.31 3.19
CA ASN A 98 -18.57 -1.76 3.80
C ASN A 98 -18.35 -1.31 5.25
N ALA A 99 -17.68 -2.13 6.07
CA ALA A 99 -17.28 -1.76 7.43
C ALA A 99 -16.30 -0.57 7.46
N THR A 100 -15.44 -0.44 6.43
CA THR A 100 -14.47 0.64 6.28
C THR A 100 -15.10 1.97 5.88
N HIS A 101 -16.16 1.93 5.06
CA HIS A 101 -16.95 3.11 4.69
C HIS A 101 -17.62 3.75 5.92
N CYS A 102 -17.82 2.99 7.01
CA CYS A 102 -18.24 3.48 8.32
C CYS A 102 -17.11 4.16 9.15
N LYS A 103 -16.08 4.72 8.50
CA LYS A 103 -15.00 5.57 9.07
C LYS A 103 -13.89 4.88 9.87
N LYS A 104 -13.92 3.56 10.10
CA LYS A 104 -13.01 2.89 11.05
C LYS A 104 -11.77 2.20 10.46
N PHE A 105 -11.67 2.01 9.13
CA PHE A 105 -10.57 1.18 8.56
C PHE A 105 -9.66 1.83 7.55
N HIS A 106 -10.14 2.78 6.76
CA HIS A 106 -9.30 3.38 5.73
C HIS A 106 -9.70 4.82 5.55
N LYS A 107 -9.04 5.66 6.34
CA LYS A 107 -8.71 6.99 5.90
C LYS A 107 -7.24 6.98 5.51
N ALA A 108 -6.94 6.24 4.44
CA ALA A 108 -5.80 6.58 3.59
C ALA A 108 -6.15 7.89 2.87
N TYR A 109 -6.31 8.96 3.64
CA TYR A 109 -6.17 10.29 3.11
C TYR A 109 -4.75 10.37 2.59
N ASN A 110 -4.56 11.18 1.54
CA ASN A 110 -3.24 11.70 1.28
C ASN A 110 -2.72 12.26 2.62
N VAL A 111 -1.62 11.70 3.15
CA VAL A 111 -1.08 12.07 4.48
C VAL A 111 -0.93 13.58 4.57
N ILE A 112 -0.56 14.22 3.46
CA ILE A 112 -0.47 15.67 3.30
C ILE A 112 -1.82 16.35 3.55
N HIS A 113 -2.92 15.85 2.99
CA HIS A 113 -4.25 16.43 3.24
C HIS A 113 -4.71 16.27 4.69
N ALA A 114 -4.46 15.09 5.30
CA ALA A 114 -4.83 14.84 6.69
C ALA A 114 -4.04 15.75 7.64
N MET A 115 -2.73 15.85 7.44
CA MET A 115 -1.86 16.73 8.20
C MET A 115 -2.22 18.21 8.01
N ASN A 116 -2.47 18.66 6.77
CA ASN A 116 -2.94 20.03 6.50
C ASN A 116 -4.26 20.33 7.24
N PHE A 117 -5.18 19.36 7.30
CA PHE A 117 -6.43 19.53 8.04
C PHE A 117 -6.17 19.59 9.55
N TYR A 118 -5.30 18.73 10.07
CA TYR A 118 -4.92 18.67 11.47
C TYR A 118 -4.24 19.95 11.95
N GLU A 119 -3.30 20.49 11.15
CA GLU A 119 -2.67 21.80 11.35
C GLU A 119 -3.71 22.93 11.36
N LYS A 120 -4.55 23.03 10.31
CA LYS A 120 -5.61 24.05 10.22
C LYS A 120 -6.64 23.97 11.34
N SER A 121 -6.83 22.79 11.94
CA SER A 121 -7.71 22.58 13.08
C SER A 121 -7.06 22.96 14.42
N GLY A 122 -5.82 23.47 14.41
CA GLY A 122 -5.07 23.86 15.60
C GLY A 122 -4.57 22.68 16.44
N GLN A 123 -4.53 21.47 15.85
CA GLN A 123 -4.14 20.25 16.57
C GLN A 123 -2.61 20.01 16.52
N LEU A 124 -1.93 20.56 15.51
CA LEU A 124 -0.47 20.50 15.38
C LEU A 124 0.20 21.53 16.31
N ARG A 125 0.83 21.02 17.37
CA ARG A 125 1.58 21.79 18.37
C ARG A 125 3.07 21.76 18.04
N PRO A 126 3.88 22.71 18.52
CA PRO A 126 5.34 22.63 18.44
C PRO A 126 5.91 21.35 19.04
N THR A 127 5.22 20.76 20.02
CA THR A 127 5.63 19.52 20.70
C THR A 127 4.97 18.25 20.14
N THR A 128 4.14 18.34 19.09
CA THR A 128 3.53 17.15 18.49
C THR A 128 4.60 16.21 17.95
N LEU A 129 4.60 14.98 18.44
CA LEU A 129 5.41 13.90 17.92
C LEU A 129 4.72 13.29 16.69
N LEU A 130 5.52 13.07 15.66
CA LEU A 130 5.18 12.31 14.47
C LEU A 130 5.74 10.90 14.69
N VAL A 131 4.86 9.91 14.68
CA VAL A 131 5.22 8.55 15.03
C VAL A 131 4.90 7.63 13.86
N SER A 132 5.86 6.80 13.50
CA SER A 132 5.68 5.71 12.55
C SER A 132 6.04 4.40 13.23
N PHE A 133 5.30 3.38 12.87
CA PHE A 133 5.57 2.02 13.29
C PHE A 133 5.17 1.06 12.18
N ASN A 134 5.84 -0.08 12.16
CA ASN A 134 5.59 -1.16 11.24
C ASN A 134 5.13 -2.41 12.01
N ILE A 135 4.38 -3.26 11.31
CA ILE A 135 3.89 -4.53 11.84
C ILE A 135 4.68 -5.65 11.15
N ASP A 136 5.63 -6.23 11.89
CA ASP A 136 6.56 -7.17 11.28
C ASP A 136 5.88 -8.46 10.80
N ASP A 137 5.93 -8.69 9.49
CA ASP A 137 5.44 -9.89 8.82
C ASP A 137 4.01 -10.28 9.22
N LEU A 138 3.11 -9.30 9.35
CA LEU A 138 1.72 -9.49 9.77
C LEU A 138 1.06 -10.72 9.13
N CYS A 139 1.20 -10.85 7.81
CA CYS A 139 0.57 -11.92 7.03
C CYS A 139 1.20 -13.31 7.26
N LEU A 140 2.41 -13.39 7.83
CA LEU A 140 3.14 -14.64 8.06
C LEU A 140 3.10 -15.11 9.51
N LYS A 141 2.73 -14.25 10.46
CA LYS A 141 2.87 -14.54 11.90
C LYS A 141 1.56 -14.69 12.68
N PHE A 142 0.41 -14.25 12.17
CA PHE A 142 -0.83 -14.39 12.93
C PHE A 142 -1.18 -15.87 13.19
N LEU A 143 -1.66 -16.19 14.40
CA LEU A 143 -2.07 -17.55 14.73
C LEU A 143 -3.45 -17.86 14.13
N HIS A 144 -3.60 -19.06 13.56
CA HIS A 144 -4.84 -19.48 12.90
C HIS A 144 -6.07 -19.35 13.81
N GLU A 145 -6.01 -19.89 15.03
CA GLU A 145 -7.14 -19.80 15.98
C GLU A 145 -7.50 -18.36 16.33
N GLN A 146 -6.51 -17.49 16.51
CA GLN A 146 -6.76 -16.09 16.86
C GLN A 146 -7.45 -15.34 15.72
N VAL A 147 -7.00 -15.55 14.47
CA VAL A 147 -7.63 -14.89 13.31
C VAL A 147 -9.02 -15.45 13.03
N ILE A 148 -9.26 -16.73 13.30
CA ILE A 148 -10.58 -17.34 13.15
C ILE A 148 -11.55 -16.77 14.20
N ASN A 149 -11.12 -16.65 15.45
CA ASN A 149 -11.95 -16.03 16.50
C ASN A 149 -12.23 -14.55 16.20
N ALA A 150 -11.23 -13.81 15.71
CA ALA A 150 -11.42 -12.44 15.25
C ALA A 150 -12.43 -12.37 14.09
N LEU A 151 -12.33 -13.29 13.13
CA LEU A 151 -13.27 -13.39 12.01
C LEU A 151 -14.69 -13.70 12.49
N GLU A 152 -14.87 -14.66 13.40
CA GLU A 152 -16.18 -15.00 13.96
C GLU A 152 -16.83 -13.78 14.63
N ASN A 153 -16.08 -13.08 15.49
CA ASN A 153 -16.55 -11.87 16.14
C ASN A 153 -16.90 -10.78 15.12
N PHE A 154 -16.10 -10.63 14.06
CA PHE A 154 -16.31 -9.63 13.02
C PHE A 154 -17.59 -9.92 12.24
N LEU A 155 -17.77 -11.17 11.82
CA LEU A 155 -18.94 -11.63 11.10
C LEU A 155 -20.20 -11.48 11.96
N ASN A 156 -20.18 -11.91 13.22
CA ASN A 156 -21.32 -11.76 14.14
C ASN A 156 -21.71 -10.31 14.39
N PHE A 157 -20.76 -9.38 14.35
CA PHE A 157 -21.04 -7.96 14.53
C PHE A 157 -21.65 -7.29 13.29
N TYR A 158 -21.20 -7.67 12.09
CA TYR A 158 -21.58 -7.00 10.84
C TYR A 158 -22.69 -7.70 10.04
N ILE A 159 -23.04 -8.94 10.38
CA ILE A 159 -24.09 -9.72 9.71
C ILE A 159 -25.38 -9.66 10.51
N SER A 160 -26.52 -9.64 9.80
CA SER A 160 -27.88 -9.59 10.33
C SER A 160 -28.27 -10.82 11.17
N ALA A 161 -29.46 -10.74 11.78
CA ALA A 161 -30.03 -11.72 12.71
C ALA A 161 -30.11 -13.17 12.19
N ASP A 162 -30.01 -13.40 10.87
CA ASP A 162 -29.98 -14.73 10.27
C ASP A 162 -28.58 -15.37 10.26
N HIS A 163 -27.54 -14.64 10.71
CA HIS A 163 -26.14 -15.08 10.77
C HIS A 163 -25.67 -15.72 9.44
N SER A 164 -26.11 -15.15 8.32
CA SER A 164 -25.79 -15.65 6.98
C SER A 164 -25.43 -14.54 5.99
N ILE A 165 -24.57 -14.85 5.03
CA ILE A 165 -24.23 -13.96 3.91
C ILE A 165 -24.35 -14.75 2.62
N GLN A 166 -25.13 -14.23 1.66
CA GLN A 166 -25.36 -14.92 0.38
C GLN A 166 -25.84 -16.39 0.59
N GLY A 167 -26.65 -16.62 1.61
CA GLY A 167 -27.16 -17.94 1.98
C GLY A 167 -26.15 -18.87 2.67
N MET A 168 -24.92 -18.41 2.91
CA MET A 168 -23.88 -19.16 3.64
C MET A 168 -23.85 -18.74 5.10
N LYS A 169 -23.98 -19.69 6.04
CA LYS A 169 -23.89 -19.42 7.48
C LYS A 169 -22.47 -19.02 7.88
N ILE A 170 -22.35 -18.23 8.96
CA ILE A 170 -21.04 -17.88 9.55
C ILE A 170 -20.20 -19.12 9.84
N SER A 171 -20.79 -20.17 10.42
CA SER A 171 -20.08 -21.42 10.71
C SER A 171 -19.45 -22.06 9.47
N THR A 172 -20.15 -22.03 8.33
CA THR A 172 -19.63 -22.53 7.05
C THR A 172 -18.48 -21.67 6.52
N ILE A 173 -18.55 -20.34 6.68
CA ILE A 173 -17.45 -19.44 6.33
C ILE A 173 -16.20 -19.77 7.16
N LEU A 174 -16.36 -19.90 8.49
CA LEU A 174 -15.26 -20.22 9.41
C LEU A 174 -14.64 -21.59 9.09
N GLU A 175 -15.48 -22.57 8.78
CA GLU A 175 -15.05 -23.92 8.39
C GLU A 175 -14.23 -23.91 7.08
N LEU A 176 -14.66 -23.14 6.08
CA LEU A 176 -13.91 -22.98 4.83
C LEU A 176 -12.60 -22.20 5.02
N VAL A 177 -12.57 -21.17 5.88
CA VAL A 177 -11.34 -20.45 6.24
C VAL A 177 -10.37 -21.38 6.97
N ARG A 178 -10.84 -22.15 7.94
CA ARG A 178 -10.05 -23.19 8.63
C ARG A 178 -9.43 -24.16 7.64
N LEU A 179 -10.24 -24.69 6.71
CA LEU A 179 -9.74 -25.58 5.67
C LEU A 179 -8.61 -24.95 4.84
N VAL A 180 -8.75 -23.67 4.45
CA VAL A 180 -7.69 -22.97 3.70
C VAL A 180 -6.40 -22.86 4.52
N LEU A 181 -6.50 -22.50 5.80
CA LEU A 181 -5.35 -22.32 6.71
C LEU A 181 -4.69 -23.66 7.06
N ASP A 182 -5.48 -24.72 7.22
CA ASP A 182 -4.97 -26.05 7.58
C ASP A 182 -4.25 -26.76 6.43
N GLU A 183 -4.73 -26.53 5.20
CA GLU A 183 -4.22 -27.14 3.97
C GLU A 183 -3.14 -26.27 3.28
N GLN A 184 -2.44 -25.42 4.04
CA GLN A 184 -1.31 -24.63 3.54
C GLN A 184 -0.01 -25.42 3.51
N TYR A 185 0.08 -26.34 2.57
CA TYR A 185 1.30 -27.07 2.28
C TYR A 185 2.01 -26.48 1.07
N PHE A 186 3.34 -26.52 1.08
CA PHE A 186 4.17 -26.02 -0.01
C PHE A 186 5.48 -26.77 -0.14
N ILE A 187 6.09 -26.67 -1.31
CA ILE A 187 7.39 -27.26 -1.61
C ILE A 187 8.48 -26.20 -1.55
N TYR A 188 9.57 -26.53 -0.86
CA TYR A 188 10.80 -25.76 -0.87
C TYR A 188 11.97 -26.73 -0.87
N ASN A 189 12.98 -26.51 -1.71
CA ASN A 189 14.14 -27.40 -1.84
C ASN A 189 13.77 -28.90 -1.87
N TYR A 190 12.78 -29.24 -2.71
CA TYR A 190 12.26 -30.60 -2.91
C TYR A 190 11.67 -31.27 -1.65
N LYS A 191 11.44 -30.52 -0.58
CA LYS A 191 10.81 -31.00 0.65
C LYS A 191 9.43 -30.36 0.82
N LEU A 192 8.52 -31.12 1.44
CA LEU A 192 7.17 -30.69 1.76
C LEU A 192 7.16 -30.03 3.14
N TYR A 193 6.57 -28.84 3.20
CA TYR A 193 6.38 -28.07 4.44
C TYR A 193 4.91 -27.71 4.61
N ARG A 194 4.50 -27.50 5.86
CA ARG A 194 3.20 -26.94 6.21
C ARG A 194 3.42 -25.58 6.88
N GLN A 195 2.69 -24.57 6.43
CA GLN A 195 2.64 -23.28 7.10
C GLN A 195 1.73 -23.40 8.33
N THR A 196 2.27 -23.16 9.53
CA THR A 196 1.54 -23.30 10.80
C THR A 196 1.08 -21.96 11.39
N ALA A 197 1.49 -20.84 10.79
CA ALA A 197 1.11 -19.49 11.17
C ALA A 197 1.05 -18.59 9.94
N GLY A 198 0.23 -17.54 10.02
CA GLY A 198 -0.05 -16.64 8.92
C GLY A 198 -0.89 -17.29 7.82
N CYS A 199 -0.84 -16.70 6.65
CA CYS A 199 -1.47 -17.20 5.44
C CYS A 199 -0.57 -16.94 4.24
N ALA A 200 -0.63 -17.82 3.24
CA ALA A 200 0.17 -17.72 2.03
C ALA A 200 0.06 -16.34 1.37
N SER A 201 1.18 -15.67 1.10
CA SER A 201 1.18 -14.31 0.52
C SER A 201 0.42 -14.20 -0.81
N GLY A 202 0.38 -15.27 -1.62
CA GLY A 202 -0.40 -15.32 -2.86
C GLY A 202 -1.90 -15.58 -2.69
N SER A 203 -2.38 -15.88 -1.48
CA SER A 203 -3.78 -16.21 -1.24
C SER A 203 -4.65 -14.95 -1.21
N SER A 204 -5.80 -15.00 -1.89
CA SER A 204 -6.80 -13.92 -1.86
C SER A 204 -7.43 -13.71 -0.48
N LEU A 205 -7.24 -14.65 0.47
CA LEU A 205 -7.71 -14.52 1.85
C LEU A 205 -6.74 -13.78 2.77
N THR A 206 -5.47 -13.69 2.41
CA THR A 206 -4.42 -13.22 3.32
C THR A 206 -4.66 -11.79 3.80
N ILE A 207 -4.92 -10.87 2.88
CA ILE A 207 -5.15 -9.45 3.21
C ILE A 207 -6.47 -9.26 4.00
N PRO A 208 -7.62 -9.83 3.57
CA PRO A 208 -8.83 -9.77 4.37
C PRO A 208 -8.66 -10.28 5.81
N LEU A 209 -8.03 -11.45 5.99
CA LEU A 209 -7.80 -12.04 7.31
C LEU A 209 -6.87 -11.17 8.15
N ALA A 210 -5.77 -10.68 7.56
CA ALA A 210 -4.84 -9.77 8.23
C ALA A 210 -5.53 -8.48 8.69
N TYR A 211 -6.41 -7.91 7.88
CA TYR A 211 -7.12 -6.67 8.24
C TYR A 211 -8.17 -6.89 9.33
N ILE A 212 -8.87 -8.02 9.31
CA ILE A 212 -9.80 -8.40 10.38
C ILE A 212 -9.03 -8.67 11.67
N TYR A 213 -7.88 -9.32 11.59
CA TYR A 213 -7.00 -9.52 12.75
C TYR A 213 -6.56 -8.18 13.35
N LEU A 214 -6.10 -7.25 12.50
CA LEU A 214 -5.73 -5.90 12.91
C LEU A 214 -6.89 -5.10 13.48
N TYR A 215 -8.15 -5.42 13.12
CA TYR A 215 -9.29 -4.65 13.60
C TYR A 215 -9.43 -4.66 15.10
N TYR A 216 -9.34 -5.84 15.69
CA TYR A 216 -9.42 -5.99 17.13
C TYR A 216 -8.16 -5.48 17.80
N TRP A 217 -7.01 -5.71 17.16
CA TRP A 217 -5.71 -5.25 17.65
C TRP A 217 -5.66 -3.73 17.82
N GLN A 218 -6.02 -2.99 16.77
CA GLN A 218 -5.86 -1.53 16.73
C GLN A 218 -7.03 -0.77 17.36
N ARG A 219 -8.09 -1.48 17.83
CA ARG A 219 -9.35 -0.86 18.25
C ARG A 219 -9.15 0.15 19.38
N ASP A 220 -8.49 -0.28 20.45
CA ASP A 220 -8.36 0.52 21.66
C ASP A 220 -7.42 1.71 21.42
N LEU A 221 -6.35 1.50 20.63
CA LEU A 221 -5.49 2.58 20.15
C LEU A 221 -6.27 3.58 19.29
N LEU A 222 -7.06 3.11 18.32
CA LEU A 222 -7.87 3.98 17.47
C LEU A 222 -8.87 4.80 18.27
N GLU A 223 -9.53 4.18 19.24
CA GLU A 223 -10.49 4.86 20.10
C GLU A 223 -9.82 5.95 20.93
N ASP A 224 -8.66 5.66 21.53
CA ASP A 224 -7.86 6.66 22.23
C ASP A 224 -7.42 7.81 21.32
N LEU A 225 -6.88 7.51 20.13
CA LEU A 225 -6.46 8.53 19.16
C LEU A 225 -7.65 9.40 18.72
N ILE A 226 -8.80 8.81 18.41
CA ILE A 226 -10.01 9.55 18.03
C ILE A 226 -10.46 10.48 19.17
N ASN A 227 -10.50 9.98 20.40
CA ASN A 227 -10.92 10.76 21.58
C ASN A 227 -9.96 11.92 21.87
N LYS A 228 -8.69 11.80 21.48
CA LYS A 228 -7.67 12.84 21.62
C LYS A 228 -7.50 13.71 20.37
N ASN A 229 -8.32 13.49 19.34
CA ASN A 229 -8.24 14.14 18.04
C ASN A 229 -6.88 13.94 17.34
N GLU A 230 -6.21 12.81 17.55
CA GLU A 230 -4.98 12.46 16.87
C GLU A 230 -5.24 11.84 15.49
N LEU A 231 -4.29 12.03 14.56
CA LEU A 231 -4.34 11.35 13.27
C LEU A 231 -3.92 9.90 13.42
N PHE A 232 -4.62 9.04 12.68
CA PHE A 232 -4.20 7.67 12.41
C PHE A 232 -4.33 7.37 10.93
N ILE A 233 -3.22 7.02 10.31
CA ILE A 233 -3.14 6.66 8.90
C ILE A 233 -2.41 5.33 8.81
N ARG A 234 -3.02 4.33 8.16
CA ARG A 234 -2.40 3.04 7.92
C ARG A 234 -2.36 2.72 6.44
N TYR A 235 -1.19 2.26 5.99
CA TYR A 235 -0.98 1.67 4.68
C TYR A 235 -0.42 0.27 4.85
N GLN A 236 -1.24 -0.75 4.60
CA GLN A 236 -0.88 -2.15 4.80
C GLN A 236 -0.34 -2.41 6.21
N ASP A 237 0.94 -2.74 6.33
CA ASP A 237 1.70 -3.06 7.54
C ASP A 237 2.42 -1.85 8.16
N GLU A 238 2.36 -0.68 7.56
CA GLU A 238 2.91 0.56 8.10
C GLU A 238 1.78 1.48 8.58
N ALA A 239 1.98 2.15 9.71
CA ALA A 239 1.09 3.23 10.13
C ALA A 239 1.85 4.45 10.65
N PHE A 240 1.14 5.56 10.58
CA PHE A 240 1.58 6.89 10.93
C PHE A 240 0.53 7.54 11.82
N ILE A 241 0.96 8.09 12.95
CA ILE A 241 0.11 8.80 13.90
C ILE A 241 0.74 10.13 14.31
N THR A 242 -0.11 11.04 14.77
CA THR A 242 0.32 12.21 15.55
C THR A 242 0.14 11.94 17.03
N TRP A 243 0.94 12.59 17.86
CA TRP A 243 0.92 12.38 19.30
C TRP A 243 1.30 13.63 20.09
N ASN A 244 0.35 14.21 20.83
CA ASN A 244 0.53 15.40 21.67
C ASN A 244 0.74 15.12 23.16
N ARG A 245 1.06 13.88 23.52
CA ARG A 245 1.30 13.44 24.89
C ARG A 245 2.75 13.04 25.10
N SER A 246 3.10 12.60 26.30
CA SER A 246 4.46 12.13 26.59
C SER A 246 4.82 10.89 25.76
N GLU A 247 6.10 10.74 25.47
CA GLU A 247 6.61 9.52 24.80
C GLU A 247 6.41 8.27 25.68
N ASP A 248 6.44 8.41 27.01
CA ASP A 248 6.19 7.31 27.95
C ASP A 248 4.76 6.77 27.86
N GLU A 249 3.77 7.65 27.71
CA GLU A 249 2.38 7.24 27.46
C GLU A 249 2.25 6.50 26.12
N LEU A 250 2.97 6.95 25.08
CA LEU A 250 2.99 6.27 23.78
C LEU A 250 3.57 4.87 23.91
N ARG A 251 4.69 4.73 24.62
CA ARG A 251 5.33 3.43 24.86
C ARG A 251 4.42 2.50 25.65
N THR A 252 3.69 3.04 26.62
CA THR A 252 2.73 2.28 27.43
C THR A 252 1.58 1.74 26.58
N ILE A 253 0.92 2.57 25.76
CA ILE A 253 -0.21 2.12 24.94
C ILE A 253 0.24 1.11 23.87
N LEU A 254 1.42 1.31 23.28
CA LEU A 254 1.99 0.36 22.32
C LEU A 254 2.34 -0.96 22.99
N ALA A 255 2.89 -0.94 24.21
CA ALA A 255 3.16 -2.14 24.99
C ALA A 255 1.88 -2.92 25.30
N THR A 256 0.80 -2.23 25.68
CA THR A 256 -0.51 -2.86 25.89
C THR A 256 -1.02 -3.52 24.61
N ALA A 257 -0.97 -2.82 23.49
CA ALA A 257 -1.44 -3.36 22.21
C ALA A 257 -0.58 -4.56 21.75
N ASN A 258 0.75 -4.47 21.92
CA ASN A 258 1.66 -5.58 21.66
C ASN A 258 1.42 -6.79 22.57
N SER A 259 0.98 -6.59 23.81
CA SER A 259 0.69 -7.69 24.73
C SER A 259 -0.52 -8.54 24.31
N LEU A 260 -1.47 -7.95 23.57
CA LEU A 260 -2.63 -8.66 23.05
C LEU A 260 -2.22 -9.69 21.99
N PHE A 261 -1.15 -9.42 21.23
CA PHE A 261 -0.69 -10.27 20.13
C PHE A 261 0.84 -10.26 19.99
N PRO A 262 1.56 -11.02 20.84
CA PRO A 262 3.02 -10.99 20.91
C PRO A 262 3.74 -11.40 19.61
N GLN A 263 3.05 -12.09 18.71
CA GLN A 263 3.60 -12.58 17.43
C GLN A 263 3.55 -11.51 16.32
N SER A 264 2.78 -10.44 16.49
CA SER A 264 2.60 -9.35 15.50
C SER A 264 2.89 -8.01 16.18
N MET A 265 4.13 -7.87 16.67
CA MET A 265 4.56 -6.67 17.38
C MET A 265 4.61 -5.47 16.45
N TRP A 266 4.06 -4.36 16.92
CA TRP A 266 4.29 -3.04 16.38
C TRP A 266 5.63 -2.57 16.88
N ASN A 267 6.54 -2.39 15.93
CA ASN A 267 7.84 -1.83 16.20
C ASN A 267 7.83 -0.38 15.77
N THR A 268 8.09 0.50 16.74
CA THR A 268 8.26 1.92 16.44
C THR A 268 9.50 2.08 15.57
N THR A 269 9.30 2.59 14.36
CA THR A 269 10.38 2.87 13.41
C THR A 269 10.97 4.24 13.65
N ASN A 270 10.15 5.23 14.04
CA ASN A 270 10.59 6.58 14.30
C ASN A 270 9.61 7.33 15.21
N ILE A 271 10.14 8.10 16.17
CA ILE A 271 9.42 9.08 17.00
C ILE A 271 10.21 10.39 16.94
N GLY A 272 9.54 11.49 16.63
CA GLY A 272 10.15 12.80 16.75
C GLY A 272 9.34 13.90 16.07
N SER A 273 9.93 15.09 15.94
CA SER A 273 9.36 16.18 15.14
C SER A 273 9.50 15.93 13.64
N THR A 274 10.25 14.91 13.22
CA THR A 274 10.49 14.55 11.82
C THR A 274 10.27 13.06 11.65
N ASN A 275 9.64 12.66 10.55
CA ASN A 275 9.36 11.25 10.25
C ASN A 275 9.35 11.00 8.74
N HIS A 276 9.42 9.73 8.35
CA HIS A 276 9.26 9.28 6.98
C HIS A 276 8.10 8.29 6.90
N PHE A 277 7.22 8.49 5.93
CA PHE A 277 6.14 7.57 5.65
C PHE A 277 6.07 7.33 4.15
N ARG A 278 6.55 6.16 3.72
CA ARG A 278 6.79 5.84 2.30
C ARG A 278 7.75 6.87 1.69
N ASP A 279 7.41 7.39 0.51
CA ASP A 279 8.18 8.38 -0.25
C ASP A 279 8.04 9.82 0.30
N LEU A 280 7.43 10.01 1.47
CA LEU A 280 7.17 11.33 2.06
C LEU A 280 8.06 11.57 3.28
N HIS A 281 8.82 12.65 3.25
CA HIS A 281 9.46 13.23 4.43
C HIS A 281 8.49 14.21 5.06
N ILE A 282 8.31 14.12 6.38
CA ILE A 282 7.34 14.90 7.13
C ILE A 282 8.04 15.56 8.31
N THR A 283 7.83 16.85 8.48
CA THR A 283 8.41 17.63 9.58
C THR A 283 7.35 18.51 10.23
N ASN A 284 7.34 18.49 11.55
CA ASN A 284 6.70 19.48 12.40
C ASN A 284 7.73 20.57 12.74
N HIS A 285 7.69 21.68 12.00
CA HIS A 285 8.56 22.82 12.23
C HIS A 285 7.87 23.80 13.20
N ASN A 286 7.96 23.51 14.50
CA ASN A 286 7.37 24.34 15.57
C ASN A 286 5.87 24.62 15.39
N GLY A 287 5.08 23.59 15.06
CA GLY A 287 3.64 23.71 14.83
C GLY A 287 3.29 24.01 13.37
N VAL A 288 4.28 24.15 12.50
CA VAL A 288 4.08 24.32 11.05
C VAL A 288 4.39 23.02 10.32
N PHE A 289 3.42 22.51 9.59
CA PHE A 289 3.56 21.29 8.82
C PHE A 289 4.41 21.52 7.56
N GLN A 290 5.48 20.74 7.40
CA GLN A 290 6.33 20.75 6.23
C GLN A 290 6.56 19.35 5.69
N THR A 291 6.74 19.25 4.38
CA THR A 291 6.96 17.97 3.70
C THR A 291 7.92 18.12 2.52
N SER A 292 8.60 17.04 2.19
CA SER A 292 9.40 16.91 0.96
C SER A 292 9.39 15.46 0.48
N VAL A 293 9.99 15.19 -0.68
CA VAL A 293 10.19 13.81 -1.11
C VAL A 293 11.26 13.15 -0.23
N TYR A 294 10.97 11.95 0.26
CA TYR A 294 11.96 11.12 0.92
C TYR A 294 12.60 10.18 -0.09
N HIS A 295 13.93 10.24 -0.17
CA HIS A 295 14.74 9.29 -0.91
C HIS A 295 15.41 8.35 0.09
N ALA A 296 14.97 7.09 0.12
CA ALA A 296 15.65 6.09 0.92
C ALA A 296 17.12 6.00 0.47
N GLN A 297 18.05 6.02 1.43
CA GLN A 297 19.48 6.05 1.16
C GLN A 297 19.95 4.68 0.63
N MET A 298 19.64 4.39 -0.64
CA MET A 298 20.06 3.15 -1.31
C MET A 298 20.62 3.46 -2.69
N TYR A 299 21.94 3.71 -2.71
CA TYR A 299 22.77 3.66 -3.92
C TYR A 299 22.65 2.31 -4.67
N ASN A 300 22.18 1.25 -4.01
CA ASN A 300 22.12 -0.11 -4.56
C ASN A 300 20.99 -0.37 -5.57
N GLU A 301 19.85 0.33 -5.51
CA GLU A 301 18.80 0.17 -6.53
C GLU A 301 19.24 0.71 -7.90
N LYS A 302 19.95 1.84 -7.87
CA LYS A 302 20.57 2.45 -9.07
C LYS A 302 21.71 1.57 -9.61
N LEU A 303 22.46 0.87 -8.75
CA LEU A 303 23.53 -0.06 -9.15
C LEU A 303 23.03 -1.41 -9.70
N LEU A 304 21.92 -1.95 -9.18
CA LEU A 304 21.32 -3.17 -9.71
C LEU A 304 20.79 -2.97 -11.13
N MET A 305 20.30 -1.77 -11.46
CA MET A 305 19.92 -1.41 -12.84
C MET A 305 21.13 -1.31 -13.77
N THR A 306 22.31 -0.91 -13.30
CA THR A 306 23.51 -0.79 -14.14
C THR A 306 24.26 -2.11 -14.34
N SER A 307 23.96 -3.14 -13.56
CA SER A 307 24.61 -4.46 -13.65
C SER A 307 24.08 -5.35 -14.78
N PHE A 308 23.02 -4.92 -15.49
CA PHE A 308 22.43 -5.62 -16.65
C PHE A 308 22.22 -4.66 -17.84
N PRO A 309 23.29 -4.16 -18.47
CA PRO A 309 23.19 -3.17 -19.55
C PRO A 309 22.39 -3.65 -20.78
N ASP A 310 22.31 -4.97 -21.01
CA ASP A 310 21.69 -5.54 -22.21
C ASP A 310 20.23 -6.00 -22.03
N ILE A 311 19.68 -6.02 -20.81
CA ILE A 311 18.34 -6.57 -20.53
C ILE A 311 17.30 -5.46 -20.28
N ILE A 312 17.72 -4.24 -19.95
CA ILE A 312 16.80 -3.12 -19.69
C ILE A 312 17.32 -1.86 -20.37
N GLN A 313 17.25 -1.81 -21.70
CA GLN A 313 16.99 -0.52 -22.33
C GLN A 313 15.49 -0.25 -22.18
N PRO A 314 15.03 0.71 -21.37
CA PRO A 314 13.62 1.07 -21.37
C PRO A 314 13.25 1.52 -22.80
N PRO A 315 12.02 1.28 -23.30
CA PRO A 315 11.59 1.93 -24.53
C PRO A 315 11.69 3.45 -24.35
N ILE A 316 12.71 4.05 -24.98
CA ILE A 316 13.49 5.19 -24.45
C ILE A 316 12.72 6.54 -24.38
N LYS A 317 11.55 6.68 -25.00
CA LYS A 317 10.77 7.93 -24.94
C LYS A 317 9.50 7.83 -24.09
N GLN A 318 8.64 6.84 -24.34
CA GLN A 318 7.31 6.81 -23.72
C GLN A 318 7.36 6.45 -22.22
N ASN A 319 8.31 5.61 -21.80
CA ASN A 319 8.48 5.28 -20.38
C ASN A 319 9.28 6.36 -19.63
N THR A 320 10.26 6.97 -20.29
CA THR A 320 11.01 8.13 -19.79
C THR A 320 10.09 9.32 -19.51
N TRP A 321 9.21 9.65 -20.46
CA TRP A 321 8.22 10.72 -20.29
C TRP A 321 7.30 10.46 -19.10
N LYS A 322 6.77 9.24 -19.00
CA LYS A 322 5.90 8.83 -17.88
C LYS A 322 6.62 8.92 -16.54
N TRP A 323 7.89 8.51 -16.48
CA TRP A 323 8.72 8.61 -15.28
C TRP A 323 8.97 10.07 -14.88
N LEU A 324 9.50 10.90 -15.80
CA LEU A 324 9.74 12.33 -15.56
C LEU A 324 8.47 13.02 -15.07
N ARG A 325 7.36 12.76 -15.76
CA ARG A 325 6.06 13.30 -15.38
C ARG A 325 5.64 12.86 -13.99
N ALA A 326 5.76 11.58 -13.66
CA ALA A 326 5.43 11.08 -12.32
C ALA A 326 6.33 11.69 -11.23
N ALA A 327 7.63 11.87 -11.50
CA ALA A 327 8.59 12.46 -10.59
C ALA A 327 8.27 13.94 -10.32
N ILE A 328 8.05 14.74 -11.37
CA ILE A 328 7.69 16.17 -11.23
C ILE A 328 6.34 16.31 -10.49
N MET A 329 5.34 15.50 -10.86
CA MET A 329 4.05 15.47 -10.16
C MET A 329 4.22 15.14 -8.67
N LYS A 330 5.12 14.19 -8.33
CA LYS A 330 5.43 13.83 -6.95
C LYS A 330 6.10 14.99 -6.22
N ALA A 331 7.15 15.57 -6.80
CA ALA A 331 7.86 16.72 -6.26
C ALA A 331 6.89 17.86 -5.94
N THR A 332 6.01 18.21 -6.87
CA THR A 332 5.01 19.26 -6.62
C THR A 332 4.04 18.86 -5.51
N ARG A 333 3.54 17.62 -5.47
CA ARG A 333 2.64 17.19 -4.38
C ARG A 333 3.33 17.27 -3.02
N TYR A 334 4.54 16.75 -2.93
CA TYR A 334 5.19 16.41 -1.68
C TYR A 334 6.00 17.54 -1.09
N CYS A 335 6.64 18.38 -1.91
CA CYS A 335 7.42 19.51 -1.39
C CYS A 335 6.49 20.63 -0.92
N SER A 336 6.61 21.02 0.35
CA SER A 336 5.73 22.02 0.95
C SER A 336 6.17 23.45 0.76
N THR A 337 7.45 23.64 0.45
CA THR A 337 8.07 24.95 0.29
C THR A 337 8.72 25.08 -1.09
N PRO A 338 8.85 26.30 -1.64
CA PRO A 338 9.55 26.53 -2.90
C PRO A 338 10.98 25.97 -2.87
N ASP A 339 11.68 26.07 -1.74
CA ASP A 339 13.06 25.61 -1.61
C ASP A 339 13.17 24.09 -1.67
N THR A 340 12.30 23.37 -0.95
CA THR A 340 12.28 21.89 -1.00
C THR A 340 11.84 21.39 -2.38
N PHE A 341 10.94 22.10 -3.05
CA PHE A 341 10.56 21.80 -4.42
C PHE A 341 11.72 22.02 -5.40
N HIS A 342 12.43 23.14 -5.27
CA HIS A 342 13.58 23.45 -6.12
C HIS A 342 14.68 22.41 -5.97
N HIS A 343 15.02 22.03 -4.73
CA HIS A 343 16.00 20.98 -4.46
C HIS A 343 15.60 19.64 -5.10
N GLU A 344 14.35 19.23 -4.94
CA GLU A 344 13.84 18.00 -5.55
C GLU A 344 13.89 18.05 -7.08
N MET A 345 13.60 19.20 -7.69
CA MET A 345 13.70 19.36 -9.14
C MET A 345 15.14 19.24 -9.65
N LEU A 346 16.14 19.64 -8.85
CA LEU A 346 17.56 19.43 -9.15
C LEU A 346 17.92 17.95 -9.06
N GLU A 347 17.43 17.22 -8.04
CA GLU A 347 17.61 15.77 -7.90
C GLU A 347 17.03 15.02 -9.12
N ILE A 348 15.80 15.34 -9.53
CA ILE A 348 15.17 14.73 -10.72
C ILE A 348 16.00 15.02 -11.98
N LYS A 349 16.53 16.24 -12.11
CA LYS A 349 17.40 16.62 -13.24
C LYS A 349 18.71 15.82 -13.24
N TRP A 350 19.31 15.66 -12.07
CA TRP A 350 20.53 14.85 -11.90
C TRP A 350 20.29 13.38 -12.22
N GLU A 351 19.18 12.79 -11.74
CA GLU A 351 18.80 11.42 -12.10
C GLU A 351 18.54 11.27 -13.59
N ALA A 352 17.86 12.24 -14.22
CA ALA A 352 17.63 12.22 -15.66
C ALA A 352 18.95 12.20 -16.44
N GLN A 353 19.94 13.00 -16.02
CA GLN A 353 21.28 13.01 -16.59
C GLN A 353 22.02 11.69 -16.37
N PHE A 354 21.92 11.09 -15.17
CA PHE A 354 22.49 9.77 -14.86
C PHE A 354 21.98 8.70 -15.83
N TYR A 355 20.69 8.73 -16.17
CA TYR A 355 20.08 7.85 -17.18
C TYR A 355 20.26 8.31 -18.63
N LYS A 356 21.12 9.31 -18.90
CA LYS A 356 21.40 9.88 -20.23
C LYS A 356 20.15 10.43 -20.95
N ILE A 357 19.17 10.92 -20.20
CA ILE A 357 17.98 11.57 -20.76
C ILE A 357 18.37 13.00 -21.18
N PRO A 358 18.11 13.42 -22.44
CA PRO A 358 18.45 14.76 -22.88
C PRO A 358 17.75 15.85 -22.06
N THR A 359 18.46 16.95 -21.76
CA THR A 359 17.90 18.07 -21.01
C THR A 359 16.71 18.72 -21.71
N THR A 360 16.65 18.67 -23.04
CA THR A 360 15.49 19.12 -23.83
C THR A 360 14.22 18.34 -23.48
N VAL A 361 14.31 17.00 -23.34
CA VAL A 361 13.18 16.14 -22.98
C VAL A 361 12.69 16.44 -21.55
N TYR A 362 13.60 16.74 -20.62
CA TYR A 362 13.24 17.18 -19.28
C TYR A 362 12.45 18.50 -19.31
N SER A 363 12.96 19.50 -20.04
CA SER A 363 12.32 20.81 -20.14
C SER A 363 10.95 20.73 -20.84
N GLU A 364 10.83 19.93 -21.90
CA GLU A 364 9.56 19.65 -22.57
C GLU A 364 8.55 18.99 -21.61
N ALA A 365 8.98 18.00 -20.81
CA ALA A 365 8.10 17.32 -19.85
C ALA A 365 7.61 18.26 -18.75
N TYR A 366 8.49 19.14 -18.26
CA TYR A 366 8.10 20.16 -17.29
C TYR A 366 7.09 21.15 -17.88
N ASN A 367 7.34 21.63 -19.10
CA ASN A 367 6.45 22.58 -19.77
C ASN A 367 5.07 21.98 -20.08
N GLU A 368 5.00 20.73 -20.55
CA GLU A 368 3.72 20.03 -20.78
C GLU A 368 2.90 19.90 -19.49
N ILE A 369 3.56 19.65 -18.35
CA ILE A 369 2.88 19.58 -17.06
C ILE A 369 2.27 20.94 -16.68
N LEU A 370 3.00 22.03 -16.89
CA LEU A 370 2.48 23.39 -16.64
C LEU A 370 1.30 23.72 -17.58
N GLU A 371 1.41 23.37 -18.86
CA GLU A 371 0.33 23.52 -19.84
C GLU A 371 -0.92 22.72 -19.43
N ASP A 372 -0.75 21.48 -19.00
CA ASP A 372 -1.84 20.62 -18.52
C ASP A 372 -2.55 21.18 -17.28
N PHE A 373 -1.85 22.01 -16.50
CA PHE A 373 -2.43 22.74 -15.38
C PHE A 373 -3.03 24.09 -15.74
N GLY A 374 -2.93 24.52 -17.00
CA GLY A 374 -3.37 25.83 -17.44
C GLY A 374 -2.52 26.98 -16.89
N ILE A 375 -1.29 26.68 -16.44
CA ILE A 375 -0.36 27.67 -15.93
C ILE A 375 0.40 28.24 -17.13
N LYS A 376 -0.04 29.42 -17.62
CA LYS A 376 0.66 30.13 -18.70
C LYS A 376 1.99 30.69 -18.18
N VAL A 377 3.05 30.48 -18.96
CA VAL A 377 4.44 30.81 -18.65
C VAL A 377 4.62 32.31 -18.37
N VAL A 378 4.49 32.73 -17.11
CA VAL A 378 5.11 33.97 -16.61
C VAL A 378 5.81 33.61 -15.29
N TYR A 379 7.14 33.63 -15.36
CA TYR A 379 8.06 32.86 -14.53
C TYR A 379 8.47 33.62 -13.26
N GLN A 380 8.06 33.14 -12.08
CA GLN A 380 8.71 33.45 -10.79
C GLN A 380 8.76 32.19 -9.90
N PRO A 381 9.64 31.21 -10.23
CA PRO A 381 9.65 29.86 -9.68
C PRO A 381 9.93 29.78 -8.17
N ARG A 382 10.37 30.88 -7.55
CA ARG A 382 10.71 30.94 -6.12
C ARG A 382 9.65 31.58 -5.24
N THR A 383 8.55 32.08 -5.79
CA THR A 383 7.51 32.68 -4.96
C THR A 383 6.63 31.61 -4.32
N ARG A 384 6.31 31.81 -3.03
CA ARG A 384 5.43 30.91 -2.28
C ARG A 384 4.05 30.79 -2.92
N SER A 385 3.49 31.93 -3.37
CA SER A 385 2.16 31.98 -4.00
C SER A 385 2.07 31.13 -5.27
N TYR A 386 3.09 31.21 -6.14
CA TYR A 386 3.14 30.39 -7.36
C TYR A 386 3.22 28.89 -7.05
N HIS A 387 4.13 28.53 -6.15
CA HIS A 387 4.29 27.15 -5.73
C HIS A 387 2.99 26.59 -5.17
N ASP A 388 2.32 27.31 -4.27
CA ASP A 388 1.06 26.87 -3.66
C ASP A 388 -0.07 26.72 -4.70
N LEU A 389 -0.14 27.60 -5.70
CA LEU A 389 -1.07 27.48 -6.82
C LEU A 389 -0.82 26.19 -7.62
N MET A 390 0.43 25.95 -8.03
CA MET A 390 0.83 24.76 -8.77
C MET A 390 0.47 23.48 -7.98
N ARG A 391 0.72 23.47 -6.67
CA ARG A 391 0.33 22.37 -5.78
C ARG A 391 -1.18 22.14 -5.78
N GLN A 392 -1.97 23.20 -5.66
CA GLN A 392 -3.43 23.10 -5.69
C GLN A 392 -3.93 22.48 -7.00
N HIS A 393 -3.37 22.86 -8.15
CA HIS A 393 -3.71 22.26 -9.44
C HIS A 393 -3.36 20.77 -9.50
N VAL A 394 -2.18 20.40 -9.01
CA VAL A 394 -1.72 19.00 -8.98
C VAL A 394 -2.56 18.12 -8.06
N PHE A 395 -2.99 18.62 -6.90
CA PHE A 395 -3.91 17.90 -5.99
C PHE A 395 -5.28 17.69 -6.62
N ASN A 396 -5.73 18.63 -7.45
CA ASN A 396 -7.02 18.55 -8.15
C ASN A 396 -6.94 17.82 -9.51
N TYR A 397 -5.73 17.51 -10.00
CA TYR A 397 -5.51 16.92 -11.33
C TYR A 397 -6.32 15.65 -11.58
N ASP A 398 -6.40 14.75 -10.61
CA ASP A 398 -7.15 13.50 -10.77
C ASP A 398 -8.67 13.74 -10.89
N LYS A 399 -9.19 14.81 -10.25
CA LYS A 399 -10.57 15.27 -10.40
C LYS A 399 -10.79 15.86 -11.80
N TYR A 400 -9.86 16.69 -12.26
CA TYR A 400 -9.91 17.31 -13.61
C TYR A 400 -9.80 16.27 -14.74
N ARG A 401 -8.86 15.32 -14.64
CA ARG A 401 -8.66 14.25 -15.63
C ARG A 401 -9.88 13.34 -15.74
N LYS A 402 -10.52 13.00 -14.62
CA LYS A 402 -11.78 12.23 -14.64
C LYS A 402 -12.92 13.01 -15.31
N ALA A 403 -13.05 14.30 -15.02
CA ALA A 403 -14.05 15.17 -15.66
C ALA A 403 -13.80 15.38 -17.17
N LYS A 404 -12.54 15.40 -17.61
CA LYS A 404 -12.15 15.51 -19.03
C LYS A 404 -12.47 14.23 -19.82
N LYS A 405 -12.44 13.07 -19.18
CA LYS A 405 -12.82 11.77 -19.80
C LYS A 405 -14.33 11.57 -19.94
N THR A 406 -15.15 12.24 -19.13
CA THR A 406 -16.61 12.08 -19.12
C THR A 406 -17.37 13.12 -19.95
N LYS A 407 -16.70 14.11 -20.56
CA LYS A 407 -17.35 15.14 -21.39
C LYS A 407 -16.98 15.01 -22.89
N PRO A 408 -17.93 15.18 -23.83
CA PRO A 408 -17.63 15.33 -25.25
C PRO A 408 -16.72 16.55 -25.49
N LYS A 409 -15.87 16.49 -26.53
CA LYS A 409 -14.81 17.48 -26.83
C LYS A 409 -15.25 18.95 -26.91
N GLN A 410 -16.55 19.26 -26.97
CA GLN A 410 -17.08 20.61 -27.14
C GLN A 410 -17.50 21.31 -25.82
N GLN A 411 -17.33 20.69 -24.65
CA GLN A 411 -17.65 21.32 -23.35
C GLN A 411 -16.54 21.10 -22.31
N GLN A 412 -15.30 21.48 -22.63
CA GLN A 412 -14.25 21.59 -21.62
C GLN A 412 -14.47 22.86 -20.78
N PRO A 413 -14.37 22.80 -19.43
CA PRO A 413 -14.46 23.99 -18.59
C PRO A 413 -13.24 24.88 -18.78
N GLU A 414 -13.45 26.18 -18.99
CA GLU A 414 -12.40 27.19 -19.00
C GLU A 414 -11.68 27.21 -17.64
N ILE A 415 -10.36 27.07 -17.69
CA ILE A 415 -9.49 27.34 -16.54
C ILE A 415 -9.36 28.87 -16.47
N ASN A 416 -9.82 29.48 -15.36
CA ASN A 416 -9.72 30.92 -15.13
C ASN A 416 -8.28 31.40 -15.37
N GLN A 417 -8.09 32.25 -16.38
CA GLN A 417 -6.82 32.90 -16.68
C GLN A 417 -6.59 34.02 -15.66
N ILE A 418 -5.42 34.06 -15.02
CA ILE A 418 -5.03 35.14 -14.11
C ILE A 418 -3.79 35.82 -14.68
N GLU A 419 -3.92 37.10 -15.05
CA GLU A 419 -2.80 37.99 -15.40
C GLU A 419 -2.37 38.81 -14.17
N LEU A 420 -1.05 38.90 -13.91
CA LEU A 420 -0.48 39.72 -12.83
C LEU A 420 0.66 40.60 -13.38
N GLN A 421 0.68 41.88 -12.98
CA GLN A 421 1.59 42.94 -13.45
C GLN A 421 2.97 42.94 -12.76
N ILE A 422 3.97 43.46 -13.47
CA ILE A 422 5.43 43.38 -13.18
C ILE A 422 5.99 44.72 -12.68
N PRO A 423 6.88 44.73 -11.67
CA PRO A 423 7.95 45.73 -11.55
C PRO A 423 9.32 45.16 -11.97
N TYR A 424 10.08 45.98 -12.69
CA TYR A 424 11.36 45.70 -13.35
C TYR A 424 12.54 45.57 -12.36
N LEU A 425 13.59 44.79 -12.73
CA LEU A 425 15.06 44.90 -12.42
C LEU A 425 15.74 43.53 -12.17
N PRO A 426 17.09 43.41 -12.23
CA PRO A 426 17.95 43.31 -13.41
C PRO A 426 18.65 41.93 -13.50
N THR A 427 19.17 41.58 -14.68
CA THR A 427 19.88 40.32 -14.97
C THR A 427 21.23 40.21 -14.24
N MET A 428 21.45 39.10 -13.53
CA MET A 428 22.77 38.70 -13.01
C MET A 428 23.45 37.71 -13.99
N ASP A 429 24.71 38.00 -14.27
CA ASP A 429 25.57 37.41 -15.30
C ASP A 429 26.09 36.01 -14.95
N GLU A 430 26.27 35.15 -15.96
CA GLU A 430 26.55 33.69 -15.84
C GLU A 430 28.00 33.34 -15.46
N SER A 431 28.84 34.30 -15.09
CA SER A 431 30.28 34.08 -14.92
C SER A 431 30.73 33.65 -13.51
N THR A 432 29.86 33.09 -12.67
CA THR A 432 30.25 32.69 -11.29
C THR A 432 29.70 31.31 -10.89
N ILE A 433 30.14 30.27 -11.60
CA ILE A 433 30.17 28.88 -11.11
C ILE A 433 31.62 28.44 -11.04
#